data_AF-A0A4Y2Q207-F1
#
_entry.id   AF-A0A4Y2Q207-F1
#
_cell.length_a   1.000
_cell.length_b   1.000
_cell.length_c   1.000
_cell.angle_alpha   90.00
_cell.angle_beta   90.00
_cell.angle_gamma   90.00
#
_symmetry.space_group_name_H-M   'P 1'
#
loop_
_entity.id
_entity.type
_entity.pdbx_description
1 polymer ?
#
loop_
_entity_poly.entity_id
_entity_poly.type
_entity_poly.pdbx_seq_one_letter_code
_entity_poly.pdbx_strand_id
1 'polypeptide(L)'
;MVCISLTAGHSAAHRRWAQEHLRWGRAECSNVLFTDVSYFSVQSGNRRIIIWRARGTGNNPAFVHESAQFGGGGVIVWDSVSINARTDLYTRVGRKTLFFEIAILIGRKGFSLGSINRV
;
A
#
# COMPACT_ATOMS: atom_id res chain seq x y z
N MET A 1 -3.97 4.79 14.63
CA MET A 1 -4.56 4.97 13.29
C MET A 1 -4.68 6.46 13.06
N VAL A 2 -3.96 7.01 12.10
CA VAL A 2 -4.11 8.43 11.73
C VAL A 2 -5.16 8.49 10.64
N CYS A 3 -6.28 9.18 10.90
CA CYS A 3 -7.30 9.40 9.89
C CYS A 3 -7.08 10.80 9.31
N ILE A 4 -6.79 10.88 8.01
CA ILE A 4 -6.64 12.15 7.32
C ILE A 4 -8.04 12.61 6.90
N SER A 5 -8.46 13.78 7.35
CA SER A 5 -9.74 14.36 6.94
C SER A 5 -9.71 14.69 5.44
N LEU A 6 -10.65 14.15 4.68
CA LEU A 6 -10.83 14.50 3.29
C LEU A 6 -11.37 15.94 3.18
N THR A 7 -10.88 16.68 2.19
CA THR A 7 -11.48 17.97 1.84
C THR A 7 -12.88 17.74 1.24
N ALA A 8 -13.71 18.79 1.24
CA ALA A 8 -15.02 18.73 0.60
C ALA A 8 -14.91 18.36 -0.90
N GLY A 9 -13.89 18.88 -1.59
CA GLY A 9 -13.61 18.56 -3.00
C GLY A 9 -13.28 17.08 -3.22
N HIS A 10 -12.38 16.50 -2.40
CA HIS A 10 -12.06 15.07 -2.48
C HIS A 10 -13.30 14.20 -2.22
N SER A 11 -14.09 14.56 -1.21
CA SER A 11 -15.31 13.84 -0.86
C SER A 11 -16.34 13.86 -2.00
N ALA A 12 -16.52 15.02 -2.65
CA ALA A 12 -17.42 15.16 -3.78
C ALA A 12 -16.93 14.36 -5.01
N ALA A 13 -15.63 14.38 -5.30
CA ALA A 13 -15.04 13.62 -6.40
C ALA A 13 -15.21 12.11 -6.20
N HIS A 14 -14.90 11.59 -5.00
CA HIS A 14 -15.10 10.18 -4.68
C HIS A 14 -16.56 9.76 -4.80
N ARG A 15 -17.49 10.60 -4.30
CA ARG A 15 -18.92 10.34 -4.42
C ARG A 15 -19.37 10.30 -5.89
N ARG A 16 -18.95 11.27 -6.69
CA ARG A 16 -19.29 11.34 -8.11
C ARG A 16 -18.80 10.11 -8.85
N TRP A 17 -17.53 9.73 -8.65
CA TRP A 17 -16.96 8.52 -9.24
C TRP A 17 -17.75 7.27 -8.82
N ALA A 18 -18.10 7.13 -7.54
CA ALA A 18 -18.89 5.99 -7.08
C ALA A 18 -20.30 5.96 -7.67
N GLN A 19 -20.93 7.12 -7.88
CA GLN A 19 -22.25 7.23 -8.50
C GLN A 19 -22.21 6.87 -10.00
N GLU A 20 -21.20 7.37 -10.73
CA GLU A 20 -21.01 7.08 -12.15
C GLU A 20 -20.78 5.59 -12.41
N HIS A 21 -20.10 4.89 -11.50
CA HIS A 21 -19.75 3.48 -11.62
C HIS A 21 -20.66 2.55 -10.79
N LEU A 22 -21.75 3.06 -10.21
CA LEU A 22 -22.64 2.29 -9.33
C LEU A 22 -23.26 1.07 -10.01
N ARG A 23 -23.51 1.15 -11.31
CA ARG A 23 -24.16 0.11 -12.11
C ARG A 23 -23.18 -0.84 -12.80
N TRP A 24 -21.87 -0.70 -12.55
CA TRP A 24 -20.88 -1.59 -13.16
C TRP A 24 -21.12 -3.03 -12.73
N GLY A 25 -21.29 -3.89 -13.73
CA GLY A 25 -21.36 -5.32 -13.58
C GLY A 25 -19.97 -5.96 -13.66
N ARG A 26 -19.95 -7.29 -13.66
CA ARG A 26 -18.70 -8.05 -13.72
C ARG A 26 -17.93 -7.81 -15.01
N ALA A 27 -18.61 -7.59 -16.14
CA ALA A 27 -17.99 -7.35 -17.44
C ALA A 27 -17.27 -6.00 -17.48
N GLU A 28 -17.89 -4.94 -16.93
CA GLU A 28 -17.28 -3.62 -16.83
C GLU A 28 -16.08 -3.65 -15.88
N CYS A 29 -16.22 -4.25 -14.70
CA CYS A 29 -15.13 -4.39 -13.74
C CYS A 29 -13.98 -5.25 -14.27
N SER A 30 -14.25 -6.21 -15.16
CA SER A 30 -13.23 -7.04 -15.80
C SER A 30 -12.28 -6.27 -16.71
N ASN A 31 -12.67 -5.06 -17.15
CA ASN A 31 -11.83 -4.20 -17.98
C ASN A 31 -10.93 -3.27 -17.14
N VAL A 32 -11.05 -3.31 -15.81
CA VAL A 32 -10.28 -2.45 -14.89
C VAL A 32 -9.02 -3.18 -14.44
N LEU A 33 -7.88 -2.51 -14.60
CA LEU A 33 -6.61 -2.91 -14.01
C LEU A 33 -6.30 -1.98 -12.82
N PHE A 34 -6.25 -2.54 -11.62
CA PHE A 34 -5.78 -1.84 -10.44
C PHE A 34 -4.27 -1.93 -10.36
N THR A 35 -3.59 -0.83 -10.06
CA THR A 35 -2.14 -0.79 -9.89
C THR A 35 -1.83 0.00 -8.64
N ASP A 36 -0.94 -0.50 -7.78
CA ASP A 36 -0.50 0.22 -6.60
C ASP A 36 1.01 0.07 -6.37
N VAL A 37 1.57 0.97 -5.57
CA VAL A 37 2.93 0.86 -5.05
C VAL A 37 2.84 0.78 -3.54
N SER A 38 3.29 -0.34 -2.97
CA SER A 38 3.34 -0.54 -1.52
C SER A 38 4.78 -0.55 -1.01
N TYR A 39 5.02 -0.01 0.19
CA TYR A 39 6.32 -0.05 0.85
C TYR A 39 6.29 -0.92 2.10
N PHE A 40 7.07 -2.00 2.09
CA PHE A 40 7.24 -2.90 3.21
C PHE A 40 8.53 -2.56 3.95
N SER A 41 8.41 -2.03 5.17
CA SER A 41 9.55 -1.75 6.03
C SER A 41 10.05 -3.05 6.68
N VAL A 42 11.36 -3.27 6.69
CA VAL A 42 11.98 -4.41 7.41
C VAL A 42 11.82 -4.26 8.93
N GLN A 43 11.69 -3.01 9.42
CA GLN A 43 11.37 -2.74 10.83
C GLN A 43 9.86 -2.45 10.98
N SER A 44 9.22 -3.06 11.98
CA SER A 44 7.81 -2.79 12.27
C SER A 44 7.63 -1.31 12.65
N GLY A 45 6.75 -0.60 11.93
CA GLY A 45 6.46 0.82 12.21
C GLY A 45 5.90 1.07 13.61
N ASN A 46 5.42 0.01 14.26
CA ASN A 46 5.12 -0.03 15.69
C ASN A 46 6.22 -0.84 16.36
N ARG A 47 7.21 -0.18 16.97
CA ARG A 47 8.39 -0.76 17.65
C ARG A 47 8.02 -1.54 18.92
N ARG A 48 6.82 -2.11 19.00
CA ARG A 48 6.43 -3.02 20.06
C ARG A 48 7.14 -4.34 19.83
N ILE A 49 8.12 -4.64 20.66
CA ILE A 49 8.56 -6.01 20.89
C ILE A 49 7.34 -6.74 21.47
N ILE A 50 6.80 -7.70 20.73
CA ILE A 50 5.69 -8.53 21.21
C ILE A 50 6.31 -9.54 22.18
N ILE A 51 6.14 -9.29 23.48
CA ILE A 51 6.56 -10.20 24.54
C ILE A 51 5.32 -10.95 25.04
N TRP A 52 5.28 -12.26 24.86
CA TRP A 52 4.25 -13.11 25.46
C TRP A 52 4.41 -13.09 26.99
N ARG A 53 3.40 -12.65 27.73
CA ARG A 53 3.40 -12.61 29.19
C ARG A 53 2.06 -13.07 29.76
N ALA A 54 2.08 -13.57 30.99
CA ALA A 54 0.88 -13.94 31.72
C ALA A 54 -0.08 -12.75 31.88
N ARG A 55 -1.39 -13.03 31.83
CA ARG A 55 -2.47 -12.05 31.98
C ARG A 55 -2.27 -11.21 33.25
N GLY A 56 -2.15 -9.88 33.08
CA GLY A 56 -2.01 -8.93 34.20
C GLY A 56 -0.64 -8.26 34.37
N THR A 57 0.37 -8.61 33.56
CA THR A 57 1.74 -8.05 33.66
C THR A 57 2.14 -7.12 32.51
N GLY A 58 1.19 -6.76 31.64
CA GLY A 58 1.42 -5.91 30.47
C GLY A 58 1.28 -4.43 30.83
N ASN A 59 2.28 -3.62 30.45
CA ASN A 59 2.34 -2.15 30.52
C ASN A 59 3.24 -1.53 31.61
N ASN A 60 4.36 -2.16 31.99
CA ASN A 60 5.40 -1.43 32.73
C ASN A 60 6.29 -0.64 31.74
N PRO A 61 6.36 0.71 31.83
CA PRO A 61 7.15 1.55 30.94
C PRO A 61 8.67 1.27 31.02
N ALA A 62 9.17 0.64 32.08
CA ALA A 62 10.57 0.19 32.19
C ALA A 62 10.98 -0.88 31.15
N PHE A 63 10.01 -1.49 30.45
CA PHE A 63 10.27 -2.48 29.40
C PHE A 63 9.92 -1.99 27.99
N VAL A 64 9.71 -0.68 27.83
CA VAL A 64 9.48 -0.03 26.53
C VAL A 64 10.76 0.69 26.13
N HIS A 65 11.40 0.23 25.05
CA HIS A 65 12.60 0.88 24.51
C HIS A 65 12.26 1.72 23.28
N GLU A 66 12.53 3.02 23.32
CA GLU A 66 12.40 3.92 22.17
C GLU A 66 13.64 3.83 21.27
N SER A 67 13.56 3.09 20.16
CA SER A 67 14.67 3.05 19.18
C SER A 67 14.42 3.98 18.00
N ALA A 68 14.83 5.24 18.06
CA ALA A 68 14.79 6.11 16.88
C ALA A 68 15.86 5.69 15.87
N GLN A 69 15.44 5.19 14.70
CA GLN A 69 16.20 5.30 13.45
C GLN A 69 15.35 4.97 12.21
N PHE A 70 15.16 5.95 11.33
CA PHE A 70 14.76 5.75 9.93
C PHE A 70 15.95 5.19 9.12
N GLY A 71 16.57 4.11 9.60
CA GLY A 71 17.75 3.48 9.00
C GLY A 71 17.46 2.13 8.33
N GLY A 72 16.31 1.51 8.63
CA GLY A 72 15.90 0.25 8.04
C GLY A 72 15.48 0.43 6.58
N GLY A 73 16.18 -0.23 5.66
CA GLY A 73 15.72 -0.41 4.30
C GLY A 73 14.35 -1.09 4.27
N GLY A 74 13.68 -1.00 3.13
CA GLY A 74 12.44 -1.70 2.87
C GLY A 74 12.37 -2.15 1.43
N VAL A 75 11.30 -2.85 1.11
CA VAL A 75 11.00 -3.27 -0.25
C VAL A 75 9.84 -2.42 -0.75
N ILE A 76 10.07 -1.73 -1.85
CA ILE A 76 9.02 -1.12 -2.65
C ILE A 76 8.51 -2.23 -3.58
N VAL A 77 7.23 -2.52 -3.50
CA VAL A 77 6.54 -3.49 -4.36
C VAL A 77 5.59 -2.72 -5.24
N TRP A 78 5.65 -2.96 -6.54
CA TRP A 78 4.63 -2.54 -7.49
C TRP A 78 3.94 -3.77 -8.06
N ASP A 79 2.63 -3.71 -8.13
CA ASP A 79 1.81 -4.76 -8.69
C ASP A 79 0.64 -4.21 -9.51
N SER A 80 0.04 -5.10 -10.28
CA SER A 80 -1.19 -4.83 -11.00
C SER A 80 -2.11 -6.05 -10.97
N VAL A 81 -3.39 -5.81 -10.70
CA VAL A 81 -4.39 -6.86 -10.53
C VAL A 81 -5.70 -6.47 -11.22
N SER A 82 -6.34 -7.43 -11.86
CA SER A 82 -7.69 -7.35 -12.39
C SER A 82 -8.50 -8.56 -11.91
N ILE A 83 -9.81 -8.58 -12.22
CA ILE A 83 -10.67 -9.71 -11.83
C ILE A 83 -10.18 -11.06 -12.39
N ASN A 84 -9.55 -11.05 -13.57
CA ASN A 84 -9.18 -12.29 -14.28
C ASN A 84 -7.68 -12.55 -14.31
N ALA A 85 -6.86 -11.65 -13.74
CA ALA A 85 -5.42 -11.74 -13.92
C ALA A 85 -4.64 -10.89 -12.90
N ARG A 86 -3.35 -11.18 -12.80
CA ARG A 86 -2.38 -10.37 -12.09
C ARG A 86 -1.06 -10.36 -12.84
N THR A 87 -0.31 -9.28 -12.71
CA THR A 87 1.07 -9.23 -13.22
C THR A 87 2.03 -9.76 -12.17
N ASP A 88 3.25 -10.08 -12.59
CA ASP A 88 4.34 -10.36 -11.65
C ASP A 88 4.61 -9.14 -10.75
N LEU A 89 5.07 -9.41 -9.53
CA LEU A 89 5.43 -8.37 -8.57
C LEU A 89 6.79 -7.79 -8.94
N TYR A 90 6.86 -6.47 -9.11
CA TYR A 90 8.13 -5.78 -9.23
C TYR A 90 8.61 -5.30 -7.87
N THR A 91 9.75 -5.82 -7.41
CA THR A 91 10.33 -5.48 -6.11
C THR A 91 11.60 -4.67 -6.27
N ARG A 92 11.75 -3.60 -5.48
CA ARG A 92 13.01 -2.86 -5.36
C ARG A 92 13.36 -2.61 -3.90
N VAL A 93 14.58 -2.99 -3.52
CA VAL A 93 15.14 -2.64 -2.22
C VAL A 93 15.46 -1.13 -2.22
N GLY A 94 14.99 -0.41 -1.22
CA GLY A 94 15.17 1.04 -1.14
C GLY A 94 14.72 1.63 0.19
N ARG A 95 15.00 2.92 0.36
CA ARG A 95 14.51 3.70 1.50
C ARG A 95 13.12 4.25 1.20
N LYS A 96 12.27 4.37 2.22
CA LYS A 96 10.92 4.96 2.11
C LYS A 96 10.92 6.35 1.46
N THR A 97 11.99 7.13 1.61
CA THR A 97 12.13 8.47 1.00
C THR A 97 12.10 8.45 -0.53
N LEU A 98 12.59 7.38 -1.16
CA LEU A 98 12.61 7.24 -2.62
C LEU A 98 11.28 6.70 -3.17
N PHE A 99 10.32 6.36 -2.31
CA PHE A 99 9.03 5.81 -2.69
C PHE A 99 8.29 6.70 -3.69
N PHE A 100 8.23 8.01 -3.42
CA PHE A 100 7.52 8.96 -4.28
C PHE A 100 8.19 9.13 -5.64
N GLU A 101 9.53 9.21 -5.68
CA GLU A 101 10.27 9.32 -6.95
C GLU A 101 10.11 8.06 -7.81
N ILE A 102 10.18 6.88 -7.19
CA ILE A 102 10.03 5.60 -7.89
C ILE A 102 8.57 5.41 -8.37
N ALA A 103 7.57 5.75 -7.55
CA ALA A 103 6.17 5.70 -7.94
C ALA A 103 5.86 6.61 -9.13
N ILE A 104 6.43 7.83 -9.16
CA ILE A 104 6.28 8.76 -10.28
C ILE A 104 6.96 8.22 -11.55
N LEU A 105 8.18 7.68 -11.43
CA LEU A 105 8.90 7.11 -12.58
C LEU A 105 8.17 5.90 -13.17
N ILE A 106 7.60 5.03 -12.33
CA ILE A 106 6.81 3.88 -12.78
C ILE A 106 5.51 4.35 -13.43
N GLY A 107 4.79 5.29 -12.82
CA GLY A 107 3.55 5.85 -13.38
C GLY A 107 3.74 6.58 -14.71
N ARG A 108 4.90 7.21 -14.93
CA ARG A 108 5.25 7.88 -16.21
C ARG A 108 5.71 6.92 -17.30
N LYS A 109 6.22 5.74 -16.96
CA LYS A 109 6.77 4.79 -17.92
C LYS A 109 5.74 3.89 -18.59
N GLY A 110 4.46 3.95 -18.21
CA GLY A 110 3.36 3.30 -18.92
C GLY A 110 3.74 1.91 -19.44
N PHE A 111 4.10 1.00 -18.53
CA PHE A 111 4.47 -0.35 -18.92
C PHE A 111 3.27 -1.00 -19.64
N SER A 112 3.51 -1.43 -20.87
CA SER A 112 2.53 -2.07 -21.75
C SER A 112 1.81 -3.22 -21.04
N LEU A 113 0.47 -3.30 -21.22
CA LEU A 113 -0.42 -4.38 -20.77
C LEU A 113 -0.04 -5.80 -21.26
N GLY A 114 1.12 -5.98 -21.91
CA GLY A 114 1.55 -7.22 -22.54
C GLY A 114 1.88 -8.39 -21.60
N SER A 115 1.89 -8.20 -20.28
CA SER A 115 2.23 -9.24 -19.30
C SER A 115 1.07 -9.65 -18.37
N ILE A 116 -0.18 -9.30 -18.72
CA ILE A 116 -1.34 -9.76 -17.97
C ILE A 116 -1.56 -11.25 -18.27
N ASN A 117 -0.96 -12.11 -17.44
CA ASN A 117 -1.22 -13.55 -17.48
C ASN A 117 -2.68 -13.80 -17.11
N ARG A 118 -3.51 -14.19 -18.09
CA ARG A 118 -4.85 -14.75 -17.82
C ARG A 118 -4.66 -16.10 -17.15
N VAL A 119 -5.19 -16.27 -15.94
CA VAL A 119 -5.33 -17.59 -15.30
C VAL A 119 -6.60 -18.25 -15.83
#